data_AF-A0AAW5UWA7-F1
#
_entry.id   AF-A0AAW5UWA7-F1
#
_cell.length_a   1.000
_cell.length_b   1.000
_cell.length_c   1.000
_cell.angle_alpha   90.00
_cell.angle_beta   90.00
_cell.angle_gamma   90.00
#
_symmetry.space_group_name_H-M   'P 1'
#
loop_
_entity.id
_entity.type
_entity.pdbx_description
1 polymer ?
#
loop_
_entity_poly.entity_id
_entity_poly.type
_entity_poly.pdbx_seq_one_letter_code
_entity_poly.pdbx_strand_id
1 'polypeptide(L)'
;MQYPTLLEYMKAIQNAGVNLDKLAHLSVVLDGQGEPCHISGDSSVVFKMQDKTTGKCYALKCFTKAQKGCADASSNSSSVKFLEKELLVLSQGKEEKYPVLLMDWVDGDSLGACQLKVEDMATVATKAELNEAITDEFGVKYSKDGRKLLKVPQKLKGTYSIKEGTKIICNMVFSECDSLSSVVIPDGVAVIGNDAFSYCESLKSIIIPDSVTSIRNSSFWGCSSLSSLVIPDGVTSIGNGAFADCGSLKNLVLPESVVSIKGNLFCKWNGEVKCLSPNFIFEDGVLFNKDKSTIISFRDKDMTSYVIPDYVTSIGGDAFSGCESLTSLVIPDSVVSIGDGAFSHCESLKNIVLPNGITSIGFCVFQHCHSLKSLVIPDSVTSIDTLAFCYCSSLKSLVIPDGVTSIGDGAFCTCESLTSIVIPGGVTSIENMAFSGCKSLKSIVIPDGVTSIENMAFSGCKSLKSIVIPDGVTSIENMAFSGCKSLKSIVIPDGVTSIENMAFSGCKSLKSIVIPDGVTSIENMAFSGCKSLKSIVIPDGVTSIGSGAFNGCESLKSIVIPDSVTCIGNRAFEFCFSLKSLVLSKSLTSRGLGI
;
A
#
# COMPACT_ATOMS: atom_id res chain seq x y z
N MET A 1 28.16 -0.11 31.66
CA MET A 1 27.27 -1.17 31.14
C MET A 1 28.05 -2.47 31.21
N GLN A 2 27.72 -3.34 32.16
CA GLN A 2 28.40 -4.64 32.29
C GLN A 2 27.72 -5.63 31.34
N TYR A 3 28.52 -6.26 30.47
CA TYR A 3 28.12 -7.37 29.62
C TYR A 3 27.93 -8.63 30.48
N PRO A 4 26.98 -9.54 30.16
CA PRO A 4 26.97 -10.84 30.79
C PRO A 4 28.28 -11.58 30.53
N THR A 5 28.83 -12.18 31.58
CA THR A 5 30.02 -13.04 31.50
C THR A 5 29.71 -14.29 30.68
N LEU A 6 30.75 -14.92 30.12
CA LEU A 6 30.63 -16.18 29.37
C LEU A 6 29.90 -17.26 30.20
N LEU A 7 30.16 -17.30 31.51
CA LEU A 7 29.55 -18.22 32.46
C LEU A 7 28.03 -17.99 32.63
N GLU A 8 27.57 -16.74 32.54
CA GLU A 8 26.14 -16.40 32.62
C GLU A 8 25.40 -16.83 31.34
N TYR A 9 26.01 -16.66 30.16
CA TYR A 9 25.47 -17.20 28.91
C TYR A 9 25.39 -18.74 28.92
N MET A 10 26.40 -19.42 29.47
CA MET A 10 26.42 -20.88 29.57
C MET A 10 25.26 -21.42 30.42
N LYS A 11 25.02 -20.81 31.59
CA LYS A 11 23.90 -21.21 32.45
C LYS A 11 22.55 -20.99 31.78
N ALA A 12 22.38 -19.88 31.06
CA ALA A 12 21.15 -19.59 30.33
C ALA A 12 20.90 -20.61 29.21
N ILE A 13 21.94 -20.98 28.45
CA ILE A 13 21.83 -21.98 27.38
C ILE A 13 21.55 -23.38 27.95
N GLN A 14 22.19 -23.78 29.04
CA GLN A 14 21.95 -25.08 29.69
C GLN A 14 20.53 -25.21 30.25
N ASN A 15 19.95 -24.10 30.76
CA ASN A 15 18.59 -24.08 31.29
C ASN A 15 17.52 -23.87 30.19
N ALA A 16 17.91 -23.52 28.96
CA ALA A 16 16.98 -23.28 27.84
C ALA A 16 16.30 -24.56 27.32
N GLY A 17 16.72 -25.75 27.76
CA GLY A 17 16.07 -27.01 27.43
C GLY A 17 14.60 -27.09 27.83
N VAL A 18 14.14 -26.24 28.76
CA VAL A 18 12.73 -26.14 29.16
C VAL A 18 11.91 -25.25 28.20
N ASN A 19 12.56 -24.40 27.40
CA ASN A 19 11.90 -23.36 26.57
C ASN A 19 12.03 -23.60 25.04
N LEU A 20 12.95 -24.47 24.61
CA LEU A 20 13.17 -24.82 23.21
C LEU A 20 13.47 -26.31 23.01
N ASP A 21 12.47 -27.07 22.53
CA ASP A 21 12.59 -28.49 22.18
C ASP A 21 13.77 -28.79 21.24
N LYS A 22 14.17 -27.82 20.41
CA LYS A 22 15.30 -27.94 19.45
C LYS A 22 16.68 -27.72 20.06
N LEU A 23 16.78 -27.04 21.21
CA LEU A 23 18.04 -26.83 21.92
C LEU A 23 18.26 -27.89 23.01
N ALA A 24 17.21 -28.59 23.43
CA ALA A 24 17.26 -29.60 24.50
C ALA A 24 18.27 -30.73 24.22
N HIS A 25 18.55 -31.02 22.95
CA HIS A 25 19.49 -32.07 22.55
C HIS A 25 20.90 -31.55 22.21
N LEU A 26 21.13 -30.23 22.28
CA LEU A 26 22.41 -29.61 21.97
C LEU A 26 23.25 -29.39 23.24
N SER A 27 24.54 -29.67 23.18
CA SER A 27 25.54 -29.27 24.19
C SER A 27 26.61 -28.36 23.60
N VAL A 28 27.08 -27.42 24.40
CA VAL A 28 28.24 -26.58 24.07
C VAL A 28 29.48 -27.49 23.90
N VAL A 29 30.20 -27.30 22.80
CA VAL A 29 31.48 -27.99 22.55
C VAL A 29 32.58 -27.28 23.33
N LEU A 30 33.37 -28.04 24.08
CA LEU A 30 34.51 -27.54 24.86
C LEU A 30 35.81 -27.76 24.09
N ASP A 31 36.77 -26.85 24.26
CA ASP A 31 38.14 -26.97 23.75
C ASP A 31 39.00 -27.88 24.62
N GLY A 32 40.28 -28.04 24.24
CA GLY A 32 41.23 -28.91 24.93
C GLY A 32 41.61 -28.46 26.35
N GLN A 33 41.19 -27.26 26.76
CA GLN A 33 41.38 -26.70 28.10
C GLN A 33 40.12 -26.79 28.96
N GLY A 34 39.01 -27.31 28.41
CA GLY A 34 37.72 -27.42 29.09
C GLY A 34 36.87 -26.15 29.01
N GLU A 35 37.26 -25.17 28.19
CA GLU A 35 36.52 -23.93 27.97
C GLU A 35 35.61 -24.02 26.74
N PRO A 36 34.48 -23.29 26.68
CA PRO A 36 33.62 -23.29 25.51
C PRO A 36 34.33 -22.85 24.23
N CYS A 37 34.16 -23.61 23.15
CA CYS A 37 34.47 -23.13 21.81
C CYS A 37 33.50 -22.00 21.44
N HIS A 38 33.96 -20.76 21.53
CA HIS A 38 33.15 -19.58 21.25
C HIS A 38 33.96 -18.49 20.51
N ILE A 39 33.24 -17.59 19.84
CA ILE A 39 33.79 -16.38 19.21
C ILE A 39 33.03 -15.19 19.77
N SER A 40 33.77 -14.25 20.36
CA SER A 40 33.22 -12.99 20.87
C SER A 40 33.48 -11.88 19.86
N GLY A 41 32.42 -11.19 19.43
CA GLY A 41 32.50 -9.96 18.65
C GLY A 41 31.81 -8.81 19.38
N ASP A 42 31.97 -7.59 18.85
CA ASP A 42 31.51 -6.35 19.50
C ASP A 42 30.00 -6.32 19.81
N SER A 43 29.18 -7.10 19.09
CA SER A 43 27.72 -7.10 19.18
C SER A 43 27.08 -8.48 19.40
N SER A 44 27.87 -9.55 19.48
CA SER A 44 27.34 -10.90 19.68
C SER A 44 28.42 -11.90 20.13
N VAL A 45 27.99 -12.97 20.81
CA VAL A 45 28.83 -14.13 21.10
C VAL A 45 28.25 -15.34 20.36
N VAL A 46 29.12 -16.11 19.69
CA VAL A 46 28.74 -17.33 18.94
C VAL A 46 29.33 -18.55 19.63
N PHE A 47 28.51 -19.55 19.95
CA PHE A 47 28.93 -20.82 20.54
C PHE A 47 28.86 -21.95 19.52
N LYS A 48 29.87 -22.84 19.53
CA LYS A 48 29.78 -24.14 18.85
C LYS A 48 28.94 -25.09 19.73
N MET A 49 27.85 -25.58 19.16
CA MET A 49 26.92 -26.51 19.78
C MET A 49 27.00 -27.85 19.04
N GLN A 50 26.82 -28.97 19.74
CA GLN A 50 26.75 -30.29 19.14
C GLN A 50 25.48 -30.99 19.62
N ASP A 51 24.71 -31.53 18.67
CA ASP A 51 23.58 -32.39 18.97
C ASP A 51 24.10 -33.73 19.47
N LYS A 52 23.71 -34.10 20.70
CA LYS A 52 24.14 -35.35 21.34
C LYS A 52 23.54 -36.60 20.69
N THR A 53 22.43 -36.46 19.97
CA THR A 53 21.72 -37.57 19.31
C THR A 53 22.25 -37.83 17.91
N THR A 54 22.56 -36.77 17.15
CA THR A 54 23.00 -36.88 15.75
C THR A 54 24.50 -36.67 15.56
N GLY A 55 25.20 -36.12 16.55
CA GLY A 55 26.61 -35.73 16.46
C GLY A 55 26.87 -34.48 15.61
N LYS A 56 25.83 -33.93 14.96
CA LYS A 56 25.93 -32.74 14.09
C LYS A 56 26.25 -31.49 14.90
N CYS A 57 27.13 -30.65 14.37
CA CYS A 57 27.49 -29.37 15.00
C CYS A 57 26.67 -28.21 14.43
N TYR A 58 26.40 -27.24 15.29
CA TYR A 58 25.64 -26.02 15.02
C TYR A 58 26.38 -24.80 15.60
N ALA A 59 26.12 -23.62 15.06
CA ALA A 59 26.49 -22.34 15.63
C ALA A 59 25.27 -21.69 16.28
N LEU A 60 25.37 -21.29 17.56
CA LEU A 60 24.35 -20.52 18.27
C LEU A 60 24.86 -19.10 18.51
N LYS A 61 24.25 -18.10 17.87
CA LYS A 61 24.62 -16.68 17.99
C LYS A 61 23.67 -15.96 18.95
N CYS A 62 24.23 -15.32 19.97
CA CYS A 62 23.53 -14.52 20.98
C CYS A 62 23.83 -13.04 20.78
N PHE A 63 22.79 -12.20 20.62
CA PHE A 63 22.93 -10.77 20.35
C PHE A 63 22.98 -9.92 21.63
N THR A 64 23.69 -8.78 21.61
CA THR A 64 23.73 -7.80 22.72
C THR A 64 22.69 -6.67 22.56
N LYS A 65 22.37 -5.96 23.65
CA LYS A 65 21.30 -4.94 23.76
C LYS A 65 21.37 -3.77 22.75
N ALA A 66 22.51 -3.51 22.12
CA ALA A 66 22.69 -2.40 21.18
C ALA A 66 21.87 -2.54 19.87
N GLN A 67 21.16 -3.66 19.67
CA GLN A 67 20.28 -3.90 18.52
C GLN A 67 18.77 -3.95 18.84
N LYS A 68 18.29 -3.31 19.91
CA LYS A 68 16.86 -2.95 19.98
C LYS A 68 16.59 -1.78 19.01
N GLY A 69 16.45 -2.08 17.72
CA GLY A 69 16.10 -1.09 16.69
C GLY A 69 16.73 -1.24 15.30
N CYS A 70 16.86 -2.46 14.75
CA CYS A 70 16.91 -2.62 13.29
C CYS A 70 15.61 -3.28 12.78
N ALA A 71 14.50 -2.65 13.11
CA ALA A 71 13.34 -2.57 12.24
C ALA A 71 13.33 -1.13 11.73
N ASP A 72 13.96 -0.94 10.56
CA ASP A 72 13.94 0.22 9.63
C ASP A 72 15.28 0.36 8.90
N ALA A 73 15.61 -0.69 8.15
CA ALA A 73 16.44 -0.60 6.94
C ALA A 73 16.17 -1.87 6.12
N SER A 74 15.39 -1.72 5.05
CA SER A 74 15.49 -2.49 3.80
C SER A 74 15.89 -3.99 3.90
N SER A 75 14.87 -4.87 3.93
CA SER A 75 14.81 -6.16 3.20
C SER A 75 15.83 -7.32 3.43
N ASN A 76 15.29 -8.55 3.37
CA ASN A 76 15.88 -9.85 2.92
C ASN A 76 16.64 -10.74 3.95
N SER A 77 16.13 -11.94 4.29
CA SER A 77 16.23 -13.29 3.62
C SER A 77 17.49 -14.06 4.07
N SER A 78 17.56 -15.37 4.37
CA SER A 78 16.72 -16.58 4.21
C SER A 78 17.21 -17.66 5.20
N SER A 79 16.33 -18.60 5.57
CA SER A 79 16.55 -19.84 6.35
C SER A 79 17.61 -19.78 7.45
N VAL A 80 17.47 -18.80 8.32
CA VAL A 80 17.90 -18.94 9.69
C VAL A 80 16.62 -18.88 10.52
N LYS A 81 16.37 -19.89 11.36
CA LYS A 81 15.29 -19.73 12.34
C LYS A 81 15.79 -18.72 13.35
N PHE A 82 15.46 -17.45 13.13
CA PHE A 82 15.35 -16.50 14.23
C PHE A 82 14.33 -17.11 15.19
N LEU A 83 14.83 -17.53 16.33
CA LEU A 83 13.98 -17.90 17.43
C LEU A 83 13.81 -16.60 18.19
N GLU A 84 12.76 -15.83 17.87
CA GLU A 84 12.28 -14.78 18.75
C GLU A 84 11.70 -15.45 20.00
N LYS A 85 12.60 -15.90 20.87
CA LYS A 85 12.27 -16.53 22.15
C LYS A 85 13.22 -16.01 23.21
N GLU A 86 12.66 -15.79 24.38
CA GLU A 86 13.29 -15.09 25.51
C GLU A 86 14.36 -15.98 26.15
N LEU A 87 15.64 -15.72 25.86
CA LEU A 87 16.73 -16.25 26.68
C LEU A 87 16.91 -15.35 27.90
N LEU A 88 16.53 -15.86 29.06
CA LEU A 88 16.66 -15.18 30.35
C LEU A 88 18.09 -15.39 30.88
N VAL A 89 18.85 -14.31 30.98
CA VAL A 89 20.16 -14.31 31.65
C VAL A 89 20.01 -13.57 32.98
N LEU A 90 20.22 -14.27 34.09
CA LEU A 90 20.23 -13.67 35.42
C LEU A 90 21.60 -13.00 35.65
N SER A 91 21.73 -11.75 35.25
CA SER A 91 22.84 -10.92 35.70
C SER A 91 22.36 -9.96 36.79
N GLN A 92 23.00 -10.04 37.96
CA GLN A 92 22.86 -9.10 39.08
C GLN A 92 21.41 -8.62 39.38
N GLY A 93 20.48 -9.56 39.49
CA GLY A 93 19.13 -9.30 40.02
C GLY A 93 18.12 -8.68 39.06
N LYS A 94 18.35 -8.73 37.74
CA LYS A 94 17.33 -8.41 36.72
C LYS A 94 17.21 -9.55 35.71
N GLU A 95 15.98 -9.99 35.44
CA GLU A 95 15.66 -10.92 34.34
C GLU A 95 15.76 -10.16 33.01
N GLU A 96 16.88 -10.29 32.29
CA GLU A 96 17.06 -9.69 30.96
C GLU A 96 16.90 -10.74 29.84
N LYS A 97 16.21 -10.34 28.77
CA LYS A 97 15.80 -11.19 27.64
C LYS A 97 16.62 -10.86 26.39
N TYR A 98 17.14 -11.89 25.70
CA TYR A 98 17.98 -11.74 24.50
C TYR A 98 17.51 -12.63 23.33
N PRO A 99 17.50 -12.14 22.08
CA PRO A 99 17.19 -12.97 20.91
C PRO A 99 18.38 -13.84 20.50
N VAL A 100 18.10 -14.99 19.89
CA VAL A 100 19.13 -15.93 19.41
C VAL A 100 18.87 -16.47 18.01
N LEU A 101 19.96 -16.96 17.42
CA LEU A 101 20.02 -17.47 16.06
C LEU A 101 20.78 -18.80 16.02
N LEU A 102 20.18 -19.85 15.45
CA LEU A 102 20.79 -21.18 15.31
C LEU A 102 21.07 -21.51 13.84
N MET A 103 22.29 -21.98 13.55
CA MET A 103 22.80 -22.26 12.20
C MET A 103 23.63 -23.55 12.16
N ASP A 104 23.83 -24.17 10.99
CA ASP A 104 24.73 -25.33 10.82
C ASP A 104 26.21 -24.92 10.98
N TRP A 105 27.04 -25.80 11.55
CA TRP A 105 28.49 -25.57 11.72
C TRP A 105 29.30 -26.17 10.56
N VAL A 106 30.31 -25.44 10.07
CA VAL A 106 31.23 -25.91 9.01
C VAL A 106 32.66 -25.86 9.55
N ASP A 107 33.36 -27.00 9.56
CA ASP A 107 34.78 -27.08 9.97
C ASP A 107 35.68 -26.82 8.75
N GLY A 108 36.65 -25.87 8.81
CA GLY A 108 37.66 -25.77 7.75
C GLY A 108 38.40 -24.47 7.46
N ASP A 109 38.18 -23.33 8.14
CA ASP A 109 38.97 -22.11 7.89
C ASP A 109 39.45 -21.45 9.18
N SER A 110 40.68 -20.92 9.15
CA SER A 110 41.32 -20.24 10.29
C SER A 110 40.42 -19.15 10.89
N LEU A 111 40.33 -19.18 12.22
CA LEU A 111 39.49 -18.39 13.14
C LEU A 111 39.69 -16.85 13.13
N GLY A 112 40.13 -16.25 12.02
CA GLY A 112 40.34 -14.80 11.87
C GLY A 112 39.64 -14.14 10.67
N ALA A 113 38.95 -14.90 9.80
CA ALA A 113 38.35 -14.35 8.59
C ALA A 113 37.06 -15.07 8.14
N CYS A 114 36.24 -15.55 9.08
CA CYS A 114 34.93 -16.11 8.75
C CYS A 114 33.92 -14.98 8.42
N GLN A 115 34.13 -14.28 7.31
CA GLN A 115 33.03 -13.61 6.61
C GLN A 115 32.21 -14.70 5.92
N LEU A 116 31.25 -15.25 6.66
CA LEU A 116 30.21 -16.12 6.12
C LEU A 116 29.50 -15.40 4.96
N LYS A 117 29.66 -15.88 3.73
CA LYS A 117 28.78 -15.51 2.62
C LYS A 117 27.41 -16.14 2.88
N VAL A 118 26.56 -15.46 3.63
CA VAL A 118 25.12 -15.67 3.53
C VAL A 118 24.78 -15.39 2.07
N GLU A 119 24.30 -16.39 1.33
CA GLU A 119 23.81 -16.14 -0.03
C GLU A 119 22.60 -15.21 0.10
N ASP A 120 22.81 -13.96 -0.29
CA ASP A 120 21.82 -12.92 -0.27
C ASP A 120 20.74 -13.22 -1.31
N MET A 121 19.61 -13.76 -0.85
CA MET A 121 18.41 -14.01 -1.67
C MET A 121 17.51 -12.77 -1.80
N ALA A 122 18.08 -11.59 -1.62
CA ALA A 122 17.43 -10.33 -1.96
C ALA A 122 17.07 -10.26 -3.43
N THR A 123 15.79 -9.99 -3.70
CA THR A 123 15.30 -9.70 -5.04
C THR A 123 15.32 -8.21 -5.37
N VAL A 124 15.60 -7.34 -4.40
CA VAL A 124 15.76 -5.90 -4.66
C VAL A 124 17.16 -5.65 -5.22
N ALA A 125 17.24 -5.07 -6.42
CA ALA A 125 18.50 -4.64 -6.98
C ALA A 125 18.96 -3.33 -6.30
N THR A 126 20.13 -3.34 -5.69
CA THR A 126 20.70 -2.14 -5.05
C THR A 126 21.35 -1.22 -6.09
N LYS A 127 21.48 0.06 -5.75
CA LYS A 127 22.20 1.04 -6.59
C LYS A 127 23.66 0.63 -6.82
N ALA A 128 24.30 0.01 -5.84
CA ALA A 128 25.67 -0.50 -5.96
C ALA A 128 25.76 -1.63 -6.98
N GLU A 129 24.87 -2.63 -6.88
CA GLU A 129 24.83 -3.75 -7.84
C GLU A 129 24.57 -3.26 -9.28
N LEU A 130 23.69 -2.26 -9.47
CA LEU A 130 23.41 -1.67 -10.79
C LEU A 130 24.58 -0.88 -11.39
N ASN A 131 25.40 -0.26 -10.54
CA ASN A 131 26.59 0.49 -10.96
C ASN A 131 27.74 -0.45 -11.35
N GLU A 132 27.86 -1.60 -10.66
CA GLU A 132 28.88 -2.62 -10.93
C GLU A 132 28.40 -3.74 -11.88
N ALA A 133 27.19 -3.59 -12.43
CA ALA A 133 26.55 -4.63 -13.21
C ALA A 133 27.34 -4.94 -14.50
N ILE A 134 27.49 -6.22 -14.79
CA ILE A 134 27.92 -6.66 -16.12
C ILE A 134 26.72 -6.58 -17.07
N THR A 135 26.95 -6.07 -18.26
CA THR A 135 25.90 -5.89 -19.29
C THR A 135 26.18 -6.86 -20.44
N ASP A 136 25.14 -7.55 -20.92
CA ASP A 136 25.25 -8.39 -22.11
C ASP A 136 25.03 -7.60 -23.42
N GLU A 137 25.09 -8.31 -24.55
CA GLU A 137 24.92 -7.73 -25.88
C GLU A 137 23.51 -7.15 -26.15
N PHE A 138 22.52 -7.54 -25.35
CA PHE A 138 21.14 -7.04 -25.43
C PHE A 138 20.88 -5.88 -24.48
N GLY A 139 21.89 -5.45 -23.70
CA GLY A 139 21.74 -4.41 -22.69
C GLY A 139 21.19 -4.90 -21.36
N VAL A 140 21.09 -6.21 -21.15
CA VAL A 140 20.61 -6.82 -19.91
C VAL A 140 21.71 -6.81 -18.86
N LYS A 141 21.36 -6.37 -17.65
CA LYS A 141 22.28 -6.17 -16.54
C LYS A 141 22.19 -7.31 -15.54
N TYR A 142 23.34 -7.86 -15.21
CA TYR A 142 23.52 -8.87 -14.16
C TYR A 142 24.44 -8.33 -13.07
N SER A 143 24.31 -8.84 -11.85
CA SER A 143 25.30 -8.59 -10.80
C SER A 143 26.70 -9.00 -11.25
N LYS A 144 27.71 -8.41 -10.63
CA LYS A 144 29.12 -8.64 -10.98
C LYS A 144 29.53 -10.12 -10.92
N ASP A 145 28.91 -10.90 -10.03
CA ASP A 145 29.11 -12.35 -9.89
C ASP A 145 28.18 -13.19 -10.80
N GLY A 146 27.32 -12.55 -11.59
CA GLY A 146 26.37 -13.18 -12.51
C GLY A 146 25.16 -13.85 -11.83
N ARG A 147 25.05 -13.81 -10.50
CA ARG A 147 24.02 -14.56 -9.76
C ARG A 147 22.65 -13.88 -9.74
N LYS A 148 22.58 -12.56 -9.90
CA LYS A 148 21.32 -11.81 -9.95
C LYS A 148 21.12 -11.20 -11.34
N LEU A 149 19.94 -11.41 -11.90
CA LEU A 149 19.47 -10.64 -13.04
C LEU A 149 18.81 -9.36 -12.53
N LEU A 150 19.42 -8.21 -12.79
CA LEU A 150 19.09 -6.94 -12.12
C LEU A 150 18.14 -6.05 -12.93
N LYS A 151 18.30 -6.00 -14.25
CA LYS A 151 17.51 -5.11 -15.12
C LYS A 151 17.56 -5.55 -16.58
N VAL A 152 16.43 -5.48 -17.25
CA VAL A 152 16.32 -5.70 -18.71
C VAL A 152 15.87 -4.41 -19.40
N PRO A 153 16.31 -4.13 -20.64
CA PRO A 153 15.75 -3.04 -21.44
C PRO A 153 14.30 -3.35 -21.86
N GLN A 154 13.36 -2.43 -21.60
CA GLN A 154 11.93 -2.60 -21.97
C GLN A 154 11.68 -2.88 -23.46
N LYS A 155 12.63 -2.52 -24.34
CA LYS A 155 12.55 -2.75 -25.78
C LYS A 155 12.97 -4.15 -26.21
N LEU A 156 13.31 -5.04 -25.28
CA LEU A 156 13.71 -6.41 -25.59
C LEU A 156 12.56 -7.13 -26.31
N LYS A 157 12.89 -7.85 -27.39
CA LYS A 157 11.89 -8.50 -28.26
C LYS A 157 12.24 -9.96 -28.49
N GLY A 158 11.21 -10.76 -28.77
CA GLY A 158 11.38 -12.16 -29.14
C GLY A 158 11.73 -13.03 -27.94
N THR A 159 12.69 -13.93 -28.12
CA THR A 159 13.12 -14.88 -27.09
C THR A 159 14.39 -14.40 -26.42
N TYR A 160 14.40 -14.38 -25.08
CA TYR A 160 15.61 -14.11 -24.29
C TYR A 160 15.95 -15.30 -23.41
N SER A 161 17.23 -15.67 -23.37
CA SER A 161 17.73 -16.72 -22.49
C SER A 161 18.54 -16.10 -21.37
N ILE A 162 18.10 -16.32 -20.13
CA ILE A 162 18.81 -15.85 -18.95
C ILE A 162 20.12 -16.63 -18.82
N LYS A 163 21.22 -15.95 -18.44
CA LYS A 163 22.55 -16.56 -18.33
C LYS A 163 22.59 -17.70 -17.31
N GLU A 164 23.25 -18.79 -17.68
CA GLU A 164 23.59 -19.89 -16.77
C GLU A 164 24.31 -19.39 -15.51
N GLY A 165 24.01 -20.01 -14.37
CA GLY A 165 24.52 -19.60 -13.06
C GLY A 165 23.71 -18.49 -12.37
N THR A 166 22.73 -17.90 -13.05
CA THR A 166 21.76 -16.99 -12.41
C THR A 166 20.97 -17.74 -11.33
N LYS A 167 20.88 -17.16 -10.13
CA LYS A 167 20.15 -17.69 -8.97
C LYS A 167 18.87 -16.93 -8.69
N ILE A 168 18.82 -15.64 -9.01
CA ILE A 168 17.72 -14.75 -8.64
C ILE A 168 17.34 -13.89 -9.85
N ILE A 169 16.05 -13.89 -10.17
CA ILE A 169 15.44 -12.85 -11.02
C ILE A 169 14.92 -11.76 -10.08
N CYS A 170 15.52 -10.57 -10.13
CA CYS A 170 15.13 -9.46 -9.26
C CYS A 170 13.72 -8.93 -9.54
N ASN A 171 13.26 -8.03 -8.67
CA ASN A 171 11.97 -7.37 -8.81
C ASN A 171 11.92 -6.55 -10.11
N MET A 172 10.75 -6.49 -10.75
CA MET A 172 10.45 -5.63 -11.89
C MET A 172 11.40 -5.77 -13.10
N VAL A 173 12.17 -6.85 -13.20
CA VAL A 173 13.24 -7.01 -14.20
C VAL A 173 12.71 -6.91 -15.63
N PHE A 174 11.66 -7.68 -15.94
CA PHE A 174 10.98 -7.70 -17.23
C PHE A 174 9.64 -6.94 -17.18
N SER A 175 9.36 -6.17 -16.13
CA SER A 175 8.09 -5.45 -16.02
C SER A 175 7.87 -4.54 -17.25
N GLU A 176 6.67 -4.58 -17.83
CA GLU A 176 6.30 -3.81 -19.04
C GLU A 176 7.18 -4.11 -20.27
N CYS A 177 7.73 -5.33 -20.37
CA CYS A 177 8.43 -5.79 -21.58
C CYS A 177 7.43 -6.34 -22.62
N ASP A 178 6.55 -5.48 -23.14
CA ASP A 178 5.39 -5.86 -23.95
C ASP A 178 5.72 -6.59 -25.25
N SER A 179 6.96 -6.48 -25.75
CA SER A 179 7.42 -7.13 -26.99
C SER A 179 8.10 -8.48 -26.77
N LEU A 180 8.28 -8.91 -25.53
CA LEU A 180 8.95 -10.16 -25.17
C LEU A 180 7.98 -11.34 -25.38
N SER A 181 8.35 -12.31 -26.21
CA SER A 181 7.46 -13.43 -26.55
C SER A 181 7.68 -14.67 -25.69
N SER A 182 8.92 -14.86 -25.20
CA SER A 182 9.29 -16.01 -24.36
C SER A 182 10.59 -15.73 -23.60
N VAL A 183 10.74 -16.31 -22.42
CA VAL A 183 11.98 -16.28 -21.65
C VAL A 183 12.39 -17.70 -21.28
N VAL A 184 13.66 -18.02 -21.49
CA VAL A 184 14.27 -19.28 -21.03
C VAL A 184 14.93 -19.00 -19.69
N ILE A 185 14.42 -19.64 -18.64
CA ILE A 185 14.96 -19.56 -17.28
C ILE A 185 15.86 -20.80 -17.08
N PRO A 186 17.16 -20.63 -16.79
CA PRO A 186 18.10 -21.75 -16.64
C PRO A 186 17.88 -22.51 -15.32
N ASP A 187 18.33 -23.77 -15.32
CA ASP A 187 18.35 -24.61 -14.13
C ASP A 187 19.30 -23.99 -13.08
N GLY A 188 18.79 -23.76 -11.88
CA GLY A 188 19.52 -23.14 -10.78
C GLY A 188 18.97 -21.80 -10.33
N VAL A 189 18.05 -21.19 -11.07
CA VAL A 189 17.25 -20.05 -10.57
C VAL A 189 16.36 -20.54 -9.44
N ALA A 190 16.49 -19.92 -8.27
CA ALA A 190 15.77 -20.29 -7.06
C ALA A 190 14.56 -19.38 -6.76
N VAL A 191 14.61 -18.13 -7.21
CA VAL A 191 13.60 -17.11 -6.87
C VAL A 191 13.24 -16.25 -8.08
N ILE A 192 11.93 -16.09 -8.30
CA ILE A 192 11.36 -15.08 -9.20
C ILE A 192 10.83 -13.92 -8.35
N GLY A 193 11.39 -12.72 -8.54
CA GLY A 193 11.10 -11.52 -7.77
C GLY A 193 9.68 -10.96 -7.94
N ASN A 194 9.37 -9.95 -7.13
CA ASN A 194 8.10 -9.24 -7.22
C ASN A 194 7.98 -8.56 -8.58
N ASP A 195 6.82 -8.66 -9.22
CA ASP A 195 6.54 -7.99 -10.50
C ASP A 195 7.55 -8.35 -11.62
N ALA A 196 8.28 -9.48 -11.48
CA ALA A 196 9.42 -9.79 -12.34
C ALA A 196 9.08 -9.82 -13.83
N PHE A 197 7.87 -10.28 -14.18
CA PHE A 197 7.31 -10.31 -15.54
C PHE A 197 5.96 -9.57 -15.63
N SER A 198 5.68 -8.66 -14.69
CA SER A 198 4.41 -7.92 -14.65
C SER A 198 4.17 -7.16 -15.96
N TYR A 199 2.95 -7.18 -16.48
CA TYR A 199 2.56 -6.56 -17.75
C TYR A 199 3.39 -6.99 -18.96
N CYS A 200 3.97 -8.20 -18.99
CA CYS A 200 4.56 -8.76 -20.22
C CYS A 200 3.46 -9.23 -21.20
N GLU A 201 2.77 -8.30 -21.85
CA GLU A 201 1.54 -8.61 -22.61
C GLU A 201 1.72 -9.60 -23.77
N SER A 202 2.90 -9.65 -24.42
CA SER A 202 3.18 -10.61 -25.51
C SER A 202 3.77 -11.95 -25.06
N LEU A 203 4.02 -12.15 -23.76
CA LEU A 203 4.64 -13.38 -23.26
C LEU A 203 3.66 -14.55 -23.40
N LYS A 204 3.94 -15.50 -24.30
CA LYS A 204 2.98 -16.57 -24.65
C LYS A 204 3.08 -17.81 -23.77
N SER A 205 4.31 -18.15 -23.39
CA SER A 205 4.65 -19.32 -22.59
C SER A 205 5.94 -19.07 -21.84
N ILE A 206 6.04 -19.60 -20.63
CA ILE A 206 7.26 -19.60 -19.86
C ILE A 206 7.40 -20.94 -19.13
N ILE A 207 8.61 -21.48 -19.13
CA ILE A 207 8.94 -22.70 -18.39
C ILE A 207 9.65 -22.25 -17.12
N ILE A 208 9.07 -22.61 -15.97
CA ILE A 208 9.68 -22.38 -14.66
C ILE A 208 10.43 -23.67 -14.31
N PRO A 209 11.76 -23.64 -14.07
CA PRO A 209 12.53 -24.84 -13.77
C PRO A 209 12.29 -25.31 -12.34
N ASP A 210 12.50 -26.62 -12.09
CA ASP A 210 12.31 -27.28 -10.78
C ASP A 210 13.21 -26.72 -9.67
N SER A 211 14.25 -25.96 -10.01
CA SER A 211 15.08 -25.27 -9.01
C SER A 211 14.36 -24.09 -8.36
N VAL A 212 13.29 -23.55 -8.96
CA VAL A 212 12.57 -22.40 -8.42
C VAL A 212 11.77 -22.82 -7.20
N THR A 213 12.08 -22.21 -6.06
CA THR A 213 11.42 -22.48 -4.77
C THR A 213 10.38 -21.42 -4.41
N SER A 214 10.47 -20.23 -5.00
CA SER A 214 9.59 -19.10 -4.71
C SER A 214 9.25 -18.29 -5.95
N ILE A 215 7.95 -18.10 -6.16
CA ILE A 215 7.37 -17.12 -7.08
C ILE A 215 6.79 -16.01 -6.20
N ARG A 216 7.30 -14.78 -6.28
CA ARG A 216 6.88 -13.70 -5.38
C ARG A 216 5.64 -12.95 -5.89
N ASN A 217 5.34 -11.81 -5.29
CA ASN A 217 4.08 -11.10 -5.53
C ASN A 217 4.03 -10.58 -6.96
N SER A 218 2.88 -10.70 -7.61
CA SER A 218 2.60 -10.14 -8.93
C SER A 218 3.60 -10.56 -10.02
N SER A 219 4.37 -11.65 -9.82
CA SER A 219 5.48 -12.01 -10.71
C SER A 219 5.05 -12.16 -12.17
N PHE A 220 3.82 -12.60 -12.46
CA PHE A 220 3.25 -12.71 -13.80
C PHE A 220 1.93 -11.92 -13.95
N TRP A 221 1.69 -10.91 -13.10
CA TRP A 221 0.48 -10.09 -13.19
C TRP A 221 0.33 -9.53 -14.61
N GLY A 222 -0.86 -9.63 -15.21
CA GLY A 222 -1.17 -8.95 -16.47
C GLY A 222 -0.41 -9.50 -17.69
N CYS A 223 0.21 -10.67 -17.60
CA CYS A 223 0.70 -11.41 -18.77
C CYS A 223 -0.49 -11.93 -19.59
N SER A 224 -1.20 -11.04 -20.29
CA SER A 224 -2.50 -11.33 -20.91
C SER A 224 -2.45 -12.38 -22.02
N SER A 225 -1.33 -12.51 -22.74
CA SER A 225 -1.11 -13.56 -23.76
C SER A 225 -0.58 -14.88 -23.21
N LEU A 226 -0.28 -14.96 -21.91
CA LEU A 226 0.31 -16.16 -21.32
C LEU A 226 -0.72 -17.29 -21.32
N SER A 227 -0.51 -18.27 -22.17
CA SER A 227 -1.48 -19.34 -22.45
C SER A 227 -1.13 -20.67 -21.79
N SER A 228 0.15 -20.84 -21.41
CA SER A 228 0.67 -22.05 -20.77
C SER A 228 1.75 -21.68 -19.76
N LEU A 229 1.55 -22.12 -18.53
CA LEU A 229 2.50 -22.04 -17.42
C LEU A 229 2.29 -23.25 -16.52
N VAL A 230 3.38 -23.92 -16.17
CA VAL A 230 3.37 -25.02 -15.19
C VAL A 230 4.11 -24.53 -13.95
N ILE A 231 3.51 -24.73 -12.78
CA ILE A 231 4.18 -24.52 -11.50
C ILE A 231 4.91 -25.81 -11.17
N PRO A 232 6.26 -25.82 -11.12
CA PRO A 232 7.02 -27.05 -10.91
C PRO A 232 6.98 -27.49 -9.44
N ASP A 233 7.31 -28.77 -9.21
CA ASP A 233 7.31 -29.39 -7.88
C ASP A 233 8.37 -28.80 -6.94
N GLY A 234 9.32 -28.00 -7.45
CA GLY A 234 10.24 -27.22 -6.62
C GLY A 234 9.59 -26.05 -5.87
N VAL A 235 8.46 -25.53 -6.35
CA VAL A 235 7.87 -24.29 -5.80
C VAL A 235 7.20 -24.55 -4.46
N THR A 236 7.69 -23.90 -3.42
CA THR A 236 7.16 -24.02 -2.06
C THR A 236 6.32 -22.82 -1.62
N SER A 237 6.53 -21.65 -2.24
CA SER A 237 5.85 -20.40 -1.88
C SER A 237 5.43 -19.61 -3.11
N ILE A 238 4.18 -19.12 -3.10
CA ILE A 238 3.60 -18.26 -4.13
C ILE A 238 3.08 -16.95 -3.50
N GLY A 239 3.39 -15.82 -4.13
CA GLY A 239 3.01 -14.48 -3.68
C GLY A 239 1.60 -14.02 -4.10
N ASN A 240 1.19 -12.87 -3.56
CA ASN A 240 -0.10 -12.24 -3.87
C ASN A 240 -0.15 -11.87 -5.36
N GLY A 241 -1.28 -12.09 -6.03
CA GLY A 241 -1.46 -11.71 -7.43
C GLY A 241 -0.46 -12.33 -8.41
N ALA A 242 0.27 -13.39 -8.04
CA ALA A 242 1.34 -13.95 -8.86
C ALA A 242 0.91 -14.30 -10.29
N PHE A 243 -0.35 -14.69 -10.49
CA PHE A 243 -0.98 -15.00 -11.78
C PHE A 243 -2.26 -14.17 -12.02
N ALA A 244 -2.33 -12.99 -11.40
CA ALA A 244 -3.47 -12.10 -11.59
C ALA A 244 -3.57 -11.63 -13.04
N ASP A 245 -4.79 -11.52 -13.56
CA ASP A 245 -5.06 -10.98 -14.90
C ASP A 245 -4.30 -11.69 -16.07
N CYS A 246 -3.93 -12.97 -15.88
CA CYS A 246 -3.40 -13.81 -16.96
C CYS A 246 -4.51 -14.32 -17.89
N GLY A 247 -5.14 -13.42 -18.65
CA GLY A 247 -6.41 -13.69 -19.37
C GLY A 247 -6.40 -14.88 -20.36
N SER A 248 -5.26 -15.21 -20.96
CA SER A 248 -5.15 -16.37 -21.87
C SER A 248 -4.90 -17.71 -21.17
N LEU A 249 -4.53 -17.69 -19.89
CA LEU A 249 -4.16 -18.88 -19.14
C LEU A 249 -5.44 -19.62 -18.76
N LYS A 250 -5.57 -20.89 -19.17
CA LYS A 250 -6.82 -21.63 -18.98
C LYS A 250 -6.87 -22.41 -17.68
N ASN A 251 -5.74 -22.97 -17.27
CA ASN A 251 -5.68 -23.88 -16.13
C ASN A 251 -4.39 -23.64 -15.35
N LEU A 252 -4.47 -23.80 -14.03
CA LEU A 252 -3.30 -23.87 -13.16
C LEU A 252 -3.42 -25.02 -12.18
N VAL A 253 -2.31 -25.71 -11.96
CA VAL A 253 -2.18 -26.76 -10.96
C VAL A 253 -1.33 -26.21 -9.82
N LEU A 254 -1.85 -26.26 -8.58
CA LEU A 254 -1.05 -26.00 -7.38
C LEU A 254 -0.42 -27.34 -6.93
N PRO A 255 0.90 -27.55 -7.11
CA PRO A 255 1.53 -28.84 -6.82
C PRO A 255 1.61 -29.14 -5.31
N GLU A 256 1.89 -30.40 -4.97
CA GLU A 256 1.96 -30.88 -3.58
C GLU A 256 2.97 -30.11 -2.71
N SER A 257 4.03 -29.61 -3.33
CA SER A 257 5.13 -28.89 -2.69
C SER A 257 4.79 -27.48 -2.22
N VAL A 258 3.71 -26.87 -2.72
CA VAL A 258 3.32 -25.52 -2.30
C VAL A 258 2.83 -25.58 -0.86
N VAL A 259 3.59 -24.98 0.05
CA VAL A 259 3.26 -24.90 1.49
C VAL A 259 2.77 -23.53 1.91
N SER A 260 2.96 -22.50 1.07
CA SER A 260 2.66 -21.11 1.41
C SER A 260 2.09 -20.33 0.23
N ILE A 261 0.95 -19.68 0.45
CA ILE A 261 0.32 -18.73 -0.47
C ILE A 261 0.10 -17.44 0.30
N LYS A 262 0.65 -16.34 -0.20
CA LYS A 262 0.50 -15.01 0.43
C LYS A 262 -0.56 -14.21 -0.30
N GLY A 263 -1.84 -14.38 0.04
CA GLY A 263 -2.95 -13.63 -0.58
C GLY A 263 -3.54 -14.27 -1.84
N ASN A 264 -4.40 -13.54 -2.55
CA ASN A 264 -5.08 -14.05 -3.74
C ASN A 264 -4.15 -14.02 -4.97
N LEU A 265 -3.65 -15.20 -5.34
CA LEU A 265 -2.80 -15.38 -6.52
C LEU A 265 -3.57 -15.34 -7.86
N PHE A 266 -4.90 -15.30 -7.83
CA PHE A 266 -5.80 -15.46 -8.99
C PHE A 266 -6.70 -14.24 -9.25
N CYS A 267 -6.38 -13.07 -8.70
CA CYS A 267 -7.20 -11.86 -8.88
C CYS A 267 -7.45 -11.59 -10.39
N LYS A 268 -8.70 -11.34 -10.78
CA LYS A 268 -9.13 -11.14 -12.19
C LYS A 268 -8.81 -12.29 -13.16
N TRP A 269 -8.43 -13.47 -12.67
CA TRP A 269 -8.20 -14.65 -13.48
C TRP A 269 -9.33 -15.68 -13.34
N ASN A 270 -9.84 -16.17 -14.47
CA ASN A 270 -11.04 -17.01 -14.54
C ASN A 270 -10.78 -18.45 -15.00
N GLY A 271 -9.52 -18.86 -15.10
CA GLY A 271 -9.18 -20.23 -15.48
C GLY A 271 -9.41 -21.26 -14.37
N GLU A 272 -9.41 -22.54 -14.72
CA GLU A 272 -9.65 -23.65 -13.80
C GLU A 272 -8.45 -23.89 -12.88
N VAL A 273 -8.73 -24.18 -11.62
CA VAL A 273 -7.70 -24.54 -10.62
C VAL A 273 -7.82 -25.98 -10.24
N LYS A 274 -6.69 -26.69 -10.30
CA LYS A 274 -6.52 -27.99 -9.67
C LYS A 274 -5.59 -27.84 -8.48
N CYS A 275 -6.11 -28.02 -7.27
CA CYS A 275 -5.31 -27.99 -6.05
C CYS A 275 -4.84 -29.41 -5.71
N LEU A 276 -3.52 -29.67 -5.79
CA LEU A 276 -2.90 -30.90 -5.31
C LEU A 276 -2.22 -30.71 -3.94
N SER A 277 -1.89 -29.46 -3.57
CA SER A 277 -1.28 -29.16 -2.28
C SER A 277 -2.15 -29.62 -1.10
N PRO A 278 -1.59 -30.37 -0.13
CA PRO A 278 -2.28 -30.76 1.10
C PRO A 278 -2.37 -29.63 2.13
N ASN A 279 -1.85 -28.44 1.81
CA ASN A 279 -1.87 -27.25 2.69
C ASN A 279 -2.99 -26.27 2.36
N PHE A 280 -3.78 -26.56 1.33
CA PHE A 280 -4.90 -25.74 0.88
C PHE A 280 -6.08 -26.62 0.54
N ILE A 281 -7.28 -26.06 0.65
CA ILE A 281 -8.52 -26.77 0.31
C ILE A 281 -9.23 -25.98 -0.77
N PHE A 282 -9.52 -26.63 -1.89
CA PHE A 282 -10.31 -26.04 -2.97
C PHE A 282 -11.62 -26.81 -3.09
N GLU A 283 -12.72 -26.19 -2.67
CA GLU A 283 -14.06 -26.76 -2.68
C GLU A 283 -15.08 -25.68 -3.06
N ASP A 284 -16.12 -26.05 -3.79
CA ASP A 284 -17.23 -25.16 -4.18
C ASP A 284 -16.78 -23.82 -4.78
N GLY A 285 -15.70 -23.84 -5.58
CA GLY A 285 -15.15 -22.65 -6.21
C GLY A 285 -14.39 -21.71 -5.25
N VAL A 286 -14.06 -22.17 -4.04
CA VAL A 286 -13.36 -21.37 -3.02
C VAL A 286 -12.05 -22.03 -2.62
N LEU A 287 -10.97 -21.26 -2.67
CA LEU A 287 -9.66 -21.65 -2.15
C LEU A 287 -9.51 -21.17 -0.71
N PHE A 288 -9.32 -22.12 0.19
CA PHE A 288 -9.05 -21.91 1.60
C PHE A 288 -7.63 -22.30 1.98
N ASN A 289 -7.16 -21.79 3.12
CA ASN A 289 -6.02 -22.38 3.83
C ASN A 289 -6.39 -23.77 4.43
N LYS A 290 -5.39 -24.50 4.94
CA LYS A 290 -5.53 -25.88 5.41
C LYS A 290 -6.63 -26.11 6.43
N ASP A 291 -6.82 -25.20 7.38
CA ASP A 291 -7.82 -25.30 8.45
C ASP A 291 -9.15 -24.61 8.09
N LYS A 292 -9.26 -24.08 6.87
CA LYS A 292 -10.38 -23.28 6.36
C LYS A 292 -10.69 -22.00 7.13
N SER A 293 -9.80 -21.56 8.03
CA SER A 293 -9.98 -20.30 8.76
C SER A 293 -9.92 -19.07 7.84
N THR A 294 -9.30 -19.18 6.67
CA THR A 294 -9.08 -18.07 5.74
C THR A 294 -9.58 -18.40 4.34
N ILE A 295 -10.43 -17.54 3.79
CA ILE A 295 -10.74 -17.54 2.35
C ILE A 295 -9.60 -16.82 1.63
N ILE A 296 -8.85 -17.54 0.81
CA ILE A 296 -7.74 -16.98 0.01
C ILE A 296 -8.27 -16.42 -1.31
N SER A 297 -9.20 -17.13 -1.95
CA SER A 297 -9.72 -16.74 -3.27
C SER A 297 -11.10 -17.34 -3.54
N PHE A 298 -12.06 -16.51 -3.90
CA PHE A 298 -13.38 -16.90 -4.37
C PHE A 298 -13.41 -16.86 -5.90
N ARG A 299 -13.74 -17.98 -6.53
CA ARG A 299 -13.54 -18.22 -7.97
C ARG A 299 -14.83 -18.50 -8.74
N ASP A 300 -15.96 -18.66 -8.07
CA ASP A 300 -17.24 -18.80 -8.76
C ASP A 300 -17.76 -17.42 -9.22
N LYS A 301 -17.46 -17.04 -10.46
CA LYS A 301 -17.80 -15.72 -11.01
C LYS A 301 -19.26 -15.57 -11.42
N ASP A 302 -19.98 -16.68 -11.53
CA ASP A 302 -21.41 -16.69 -11.87
C ASP A 302 -22.29 -16.72 -10.61
N MET A 303 -21.69 -16.98 -9.44
CA MET A 303 -22.39 -16.98 -8.16
C MET A 303 -23.01 -15.60 -7.86
N THR A 304 -24.32 -15.60 -7.63
CA THR A 304 -25.07 -14.38 -7.32
C THR A 304 -25.27 -14.17 -5.81
N SER A 305 -25.12 -15.22 -5.00
CA SER A 305 -25.20 -15.15 -3.54
C SER A 305 -24.29 -16.18 -2.88
N TYR A 306 -23.54 -15.78 -1.87
CA TYR A 306 -22.69 -16.69 -1.09
C TYR A 306 -22.83 -16.47 0.41
N VAL A 307 -22.77 -17.55 1.18
CA VAL A 307 -22.78 -17.53 2.65
C VAL A 307 -21.43 -18.06 3.11
N ILE A 308 -20.64 -17.20 3.75
CA ILE A 308 -19.35 -17.60 4.30
C ILE A 308 -19.60 -18.53 5.51
N PRO A 309 -18.95 -19.70 5.60
CA PRO A 309 -19.13 -20.61 6.73
C PRO A 309 -18.64 -20.02 8.07
N ASP A 310 -19.33 -20.34 9.17
CA ASP A 310 -19.05 -19.81 10.53
C ASP A 310 -17.69 -20.18 11.13
N TYR A 311 -16.94 -21.11 10.51
CA TYR A 311 -15.57 -21.42 10.93
C TYR A 311 -14.52 -20.46 10.33
N VAL A 312 -14.90 -19.64 9.34
CA VAL A 312 -14.00 -18.68 8.70
C VAL A 312 -13.78 -17.51 9.65
N THR A 313 -12.51 -17.18 9.88
CA THR A 313 -12.10 -16.06 10.74
C THR A 313 -11.45 -14.92 9.97
N SER A 314 -11.04 -15.15 8.72
CA SER A 314 -10.38 -14.15 7.88
C SER A 314 -10.79 -14.25 6.41
N ILE A 315 -10.99 -13.10 5.78
CA ILE A 315 -11.14 -12.96 4.33
C ILE A 315 -9.85 -12.33 3.80
N GLY A 316 -9.13 -13.04 2.94
CA GLY A 316 -7.87 -12.57 2.38
C GLY A 316 -8.03 -11.34 1.48
N GLY A 317 -6.92 -10.62 1.29
CA GLY A 317 -6.89 -9.51 0.34
C GLY A 317 -7.25 -9.97 -1.07
N ASP A 318 -8.03 -9.15 -1.77
CA ASP A 318 -8.61 -9.44 -3.09
C ASP A 318 -9.43 -10.75 -3.18
N ALA A 319 -9.82 -11.38 -2.06
CA ALA A 319 -10.43 -12.71 -2.08
C ALA A 319 -11.69 -12.80 -2.96
N PHE A 320 -12.58 -11.81 -2.90
CA PHE A 320 -13.76 -11.69 -3.76
C PHE A 320 -13.59 -10.62 -4.85
N SER A 321 -12.35 -10.17 -5.12
CA SER A 321 -12.11 -9.14 -6.11
C SER A 321 -12.59 -9.57 -7.51
N GLY A 322 -13.33 -8.68 -8.17
CA GLY A 322 -13.94 -8.92 -9.49
C GLY A 322 -15.03 -9.99 -9.49
N CYS A 323 -15.75 -10.20 -8.38
CA CYS A 323 -16.97 -11.03 -8.36
C CYS A 323 -18.17 -10.19 -8.85
N GLU A 324 -18.15 -9.84 -10.13
CA GLU A 324 -19.09 -8.88 -10.74
C GLU A 324 -20.55 -9.30 -10.66
N SER A 325 -20.85 -10.61 -10.63
CA SER A 325 -22.20 -11.18 -10.53
C SER A 325 -22.74 -11.23 -9.09
N LEU A 326 -21.88 -11.09 -8.08
CA LEU A 326 -22.25 -11.29 -6.68
C LEU A 326 -23.17 -10.16 -6.21
N THR A 327 -24.42 -10.49 -5.89
CA THR A 327 -25.42 -9.51 -5.47
C THR A 327 -25.59 -9.43 -3.95
N SER A 328 -25.28 -10.52 -3.25
CA SER A 328 -25.44 -10.67 -1.80
C SER A 328 -24.32 -11.55 -1.23
N LEU A 329 -23.75 -11.11 -0.12
CA LEU A 329 -22.74 -11.87 0.62
C LEU A 329 -23.09 -11.83 2.12
N VAL A 330 -23.16 -13.01 2.74
CA VAL A 330 -23.35 -13.12 4.19
C VAL A 330 -22.00 -13.43 4.83
N ILE A 331 -21.56 -12.54 5.72
CA ILE A 331 -20.32 -12.69 6.48
C ILE A 331 -20.70 -13.02 7.94
N PRO A 332 -20.23 -14.14 8.51
CA PRO A 332 -20.50 -14.49 9.90
C PRO A 332 -19.64 -13.67 10.86
N ASP A 333 -20.12 -13.51 12.11
CA ASP A 333 -19.43 -12.77 13.18
C ASP A 333 -18.08 -13.40 13.59
N SER A 334 -17.81 -14.65 13.20
CA SER A 334 -16.51 -15.29 13.38
C SER A 334 -15.39 -14.60 12.60
N VAL A 335 -15.73 -13.85 11.54
CA VAL A 335 -14.77 -13.09 10.73
C VAL A 335 -14.31 -11.85 11.48
N VAL A 336 -13.03 -11.84 11.86
CA VAL A 336 -12.39 -10.74 12.58
C VAL A 336 -11.41 -9.94 11.71
N SER A 337 -11.17 -10.40 10.47
CA SER A 337 -10.24 -9.75 9.55
C SER A 337 -10.75 -9.81 8.11
N ILE A 338 -10.70 -8.67 7.42
CA ILE A 338 -11.01 -8.51 6.01
C ILE A 338 -9.81 -7.80 5.38
N GLY A 339 -9.15 -8.46 4.43
CA GLY A 339 -7.97 -7.92 3.76
C GLY A 339 -8.29 -6.85 2.72
N ASP A 340 -7.26 -6.10 2.33
CA ASP A 340 -7.35 -5.05 1.34
C ASP A 340 -7.93 -5.54 0.01
N GLY A 341 -8.78 -4.74 -0.61
CA GLY A 341 -9.42 -5.07 -1.90
C GLY A 341 -10.36 -6.27 -1.85
N ALA A 342 -10.68 -6.83 -0.67
CA ALA A 342 -11.43 -8.09 -0.56
C ALA A 342 -12.70 -8.13 -1.40
N PHE A 343 -13.46 -7.03 -1.51
CA PHE A 343 -14.68 -6.92 -2.31
C PHE A 343 -14.54 -5.92 -3.47
N SER A 344 -13.32 -5.56 -3.87
CA SER A 344 -13.08 -4.64 -4.97
C SER A 344 -13.72 -5.18 -6.27
N HIS A 345 -14.31 -4.31 -7.09
CA HIS A 345 -15.00 -4.68 -8.33
C HIS A 345 -16.15 -5.71 -8.14
N CYS A 346 -16.76 -5.81 -6.95
CA CYS A 346 -18.04 -6.50 -6.79
C CYS A 346 -19.21 -5.61 -7.26
N GLU A 347 -19.26 -5.34 -8.57
CA GLU A 347 -20.10 -4.27 -9.14
C GLU A 347 -21.61 -4.44 -8.89
N SER A 348 -22.09 -5.68 -8.78
CA SER A 348 -23.50 -6.01 -8.52
C SER A 348 -23.86 -6.13 -7.04
N LEU A 349 -22.89 -5.99 -6.11
CA LEU A 349 -23.12 -6.19 -4.68
C LEU A 349 -24.01 -5.07 -4.14
N LYS A 350 -25.20 -5.43 -3.64
CA LYS A 350 -26.22 -4.46 -3.21
C LYS A 350 -26.22 -4.23 -1.72
N ASN A 351 -26.12 -5.31 -0.96
CA ASN A 351 -26.20 -5.33 0.49
C ASN A 351 -25.10 -6.23 1.03
N ILE A 352 -24.44 -5.76 2.08
CA ILE A 352 -23.47 -6.53 2.84
C ILE A 352 -23.58 -6.07 4.30
N VAL A 353 -23.49 -7.02 5.22
CA VAL A 353 -23.40 -6.75 6.65
C VAL A 353 -21.98 -7.08 7.06
N LEU A 354 -21.28 -6.09 7.61
CA LEU A 354 -19.93 -6.27 8.12
C LEU A 354 -19.99 -6.88 9.53
N PRO A 355 -19.09 -7.83 9.85
CA PRO A 355 -19.05 -8.45 11.17
C PRO A 355 -18.51 -7.46 12.22
N ASN A 356 -18.99 -7.56 13.46
CA ASN A 356 -18.61 -6.64 14.54
C ASN A 356 -17.15 -6.78 15.03
N GLY A 357 -16.41 -7.79 14.55
CA GLY A 357 -15.05 -8.07 14.99
C GLY A 357 -13.95 -7.28 14.27
N ILE A 358 -14.27 -6.54 13.20
CA ILE A 358 -13.26 -5.83 12.40
C ILE A 358 -12.91 -4.48 13.00
N THR A 359 -11.64 -4.08 12.89
CA THR A 359 -11.13 -2.82 13.44
C THR A 359 -10.89 -1.74 12.37
N SER A 360 -10.93 -2.08 11.09
CA SER A 360 -10.71 -1.15 9.99
C SER A 360 -11.53 -1.53 8.75
N ILE A 361 -11.83 -0.53 7.91
CA ILE A 361 -12.19 -0.73 6.50
C ILE A 361 -10.92 -0.50 5.68
N GLY A 362 -10.28 -1.59 5.27
CA GLY A 362 -8.97 -1.56 4.62
C GLY A 362 -8.94 -0.92 3.22
N PHE A 363 -7.74 -0.86 2.66
CA PHE A 363 -7.44 -0.24 1.37
C PHE A 363 -8.32 -0.86 0.26
N CYS A 364 -9.00 -0.02 -0.53
CA CYS A 364 -9.83 -0.44 -1.65
C CYS A 364 -10.90 -1.52 -1.38
N VAL A 365 -11.28 -1.82 -0.12
CA VAL A 365 -12.11 -2.99 0.22
C VAL A 365 -13.43 -3.05 -0.58
N PHE A 366 -14.11 -1.93 -0.81
CA PHE A 366 -15.33 -1.82 -1.60
C PHE A 366 -15.16 -0.97 -2.86
N GLN A 367 -13.93 -0.79 -3.34
CA GLN A 367 -13.68 -0.01 -4.56
C GLN A 367 -14.52 -0.58 -5.73
N HIS A 368 -15.14 0.27 -6.55
CA HIS A 368 -15.99 -0.15 -7.67
C HIS A 368 -17.23 -1.00 -7.31
N CYS A 369 -17.70 -1.02 -6.06
CA CYS A 369 -18.99 -1.61 -5.71
C CYS A 369 -20.17 -0.71 -6.14
N HIS A 370 -20.38 -0.58 -7.46
CA HIS A 370 -21.32 0.36 -8.07
C HIS A 370 -22.77 0.22 -7.59
N SER A 371 -23.21 -0.99 -7.23
CA SER A 371 -24.57 -1.28 -6.78
C SER A 371 -24.79 -1.15 -5.27
N LEU A 372 -23.73 -0.91 -4.47
CA LEU A 372 -23.83 -0.85 -3.02
C LEU A 372 -24.63 0.39 -2.60
N LYS A 373 -25.79 0.19 -1.97
CA LYS A 373 -26.74 1.29 -1.68
C LYS A 373 -26.57 1.88 -0.29
N SER A 374 -26.29 1.02 0.68
CA SER A 374 -26.17 1.35 2.09
C SER A 374 -25.26 0.33 2.77
N LEU A 375 -24.54 0.79 3.78
CA LEU A 375 -23.66 -0.02 4.60
C LEU A 375 -23.72 0.51 6.03
N VAL A 376 -23.70 -0.40 7.00
CA VAL A 376 -23.44 -0.07 8.41
C VAL A 376 -22.00 -0.43 8.69
N ILE A 377 -21.20 0.56 9.09
CA ILE A 377 -19.83 0.34 9.55
C ILE A 377 -19.91 -0.03 11.05
N PRO A 378 -19.31 -1.14 11.50
CA PRO A 378 -19.34 -1.55 12.90
C PRO A 378 -18.66 -0.56 13.84
N ASP A 379 -19.16 -0.43 15.08
CA ASP A 379 -18.64 0.52 16.08
C ASP A 379 -17.19 0.27 16.50
N SER A 380 -16.66 -0.94 16.26
CA SER A 380 -15.27 -1.34 16.51
C SER A 380 -14.27 -0.74 15.52
N VAL A 381 -14.73 -0.16 14.41
CA VAL A 381 -13.87 0.38 13.36
C VAL A 381 -13.23 1.70 13.79
N THR A 382 -11.90 1.78 13.67
CA THR A 382 -11.11 2.96 14.01
C THR A 382 -10.53 3.69 12.80
N SER A 383 -10.49 3.05 11.62
CA SER A 383 -10.02 3.68 10.37
C SER A 383 -10.83 3.26 9.15
N ILE A 384 -10.96 4.20 8.20
CA ILE A 384 -11.43 3.95 6.83
C ILE A 384 -10.28 4.33 5.90
N ASP A 385 -9.67 3.36 5.25
CA ASP A 385 -8.42 3.58 4.52
C ASP A 385 -8.65 4.10 3.10
N THR A 386 -7.54 4.42 2.43
CA THR A 386 -7.48 4.95 1.07
C THR A 386 -8.36 4.14 0.10
N LEU A 387 -9.17 4.87 -0.66
CA LEU A 387 -10.07 4.35 -1.71
C LEU A 387 -11.11 3.30 -1.25
N ALA A 388 -11.33 3.12 0.06
CA ALA A 388 -12.21 2.08 0.61
C ALA A 388 -13.58 1.96 -0.07
N PHE A 389 -14.25 3.09 -0.37
CA PHE A 389 -15.56 3.17 -1.06
C PHE A 389 -15.47 3.91 -2.40
N CYS A 390 -14.28 4.07 -2.97
CA CYS A 390 -14.11 4.81 -4.21
C CYS A 390 -14.94 4.15 -5.34
N TYR A 391 -15.67 4.96 -6.10
CA TYR A 391 -16.63 4.53 -7.14
C TYR A 391 -17.85 3.73 -6.66
N CYS A 392 -18.20 3.76 -5.37
CA CYS A 392 -19.50 3.28 -4.87
C CYS A 392 -20.65 4.23 -5.27
N SER A 393 -20.94 4.31 -6.57
CA SER A 393 -21.81 5.33 -7.17
C SER A 393 -23.27 5.30 -6.70
N SER A 394 -23.77 4.15 -6.23
CA SER A 394 -25.11 4.00 -5.64
C SER A 394 -25.19 4.23 -4.13
N LEU A 395 -24.07 4.45 -3.44
CA LEU A 395 -24.05 4.59 -1.98
C LEU A 395 -24.73 5.89 -1.58
N LYS A 396 -25.89 5.80 -0.95
CA LYS A 396 -26.74 6.97 -0.61
C LYS A 396 -26.47 7.54 0.77
N SER A 397 -26.21 6.65 1.72
CA SER A 397 -26.02 6.95 3.13
C SER A 397 -25.18 5.86 3.77
N LEU A 398 -24.29 6.28 4.66
CA LEU A 398 -23.62 5.42 5.64
C LEU A 398 -23.51 6.21 6.96
N VAL A 399 -23.31 5.50 8.05
CA VAL A 399 -22.95 6.10 9.34
C VAL A 399 -21.50 5.74 9.60
N ILE A 400 -20.65 6.76 9.82
CA ILE A 400 -19.28 6.56 10.28
C ILE A 400 -19.32 6.55 11.82
N PRO A 401 -18.83 5.50 12.49
CA PRO A 401 -18.80 5.41 13.95
C PRO A 401 -17.92 6.48 14.59
N ASP A 402 -18.25 6.87 15.83
CA ASP A 402 -17.50 7.88 16.60
C ASP A 402 -16.05 7.47 16.89
N GLY A 403 -15.75 6.16 16.88
CA GLY A 403 -14.41 5.61 17.09
C GLY A 403 -13.44 5.80 15.92
N VAL A 404 -13.92 6.23 14.74
CA VAL A 404 -13.06 6.44 13.57
C VAL A 404 -12.22 7.70 13.73
N THR A 405 -10.90 7.54 13.60
CA THR A 405 -9.93 8.63 13.73
C THR A 405 -9.28 9.03 12.39
N SER A 406 -9.44 8.24 11.34
CA SER A 406 -8.88 8.53 10.01
C SER A 406 -9.82 8.13 8.86
N ILE A 407 -9.86 8.98 7.83
CA ILE A 407 -10.54 8.74 6.55
C ILE A 407 -9.51 9.02 5.45
N GLY A 408 -9.09 7.95 4.78
CA GLY A 408 -7.97 7.97 3.85
C GLY A 408 -8.25 8.69 2.52
N ASP A 409 -7.18 8.96 1.79
CA ASP A 409 -7.18 9.48 0.42
C ASP A 409 -8.25 8.81 -0.45
N GLY A 410 -9.15 9.61 -1.02
CA GLY A 410 -10.18 9.15 -1.94
C GLY A 410 -11.18 8.14 -1.36
N ALA A 411 -11.28 7.98 -0.04
CA ALA A 411 -12.12 6.96 0.60
C ALA A 411 -13.56 6.94 0.06
N PHE A 412 -14.18 8.09 -0.18
CA PHE A 412 -15.52 8.21 -0.76
C PHE A 412 -15.52 8.87 -2.15
N CYS A 413 -14.38 8.87 -2.85
CA CYS A 413 -14.27 9.47 -4.17
C CYS A 413 -15.30 8.83 -5.14
N THR A 414 -16.03 9.66 -5.89
CA THR A 414 -17.06 9.26 -6.85
C THR A 414 -18.21 8.43 -6.23
N CYS A 415 -18.51 8.63 -4.94
CA CYS A 415 -19.79 8.21 -4.35
C CYS A 415 -20.94 9.12 -4.81
N GLU A 416 -21.33 9.00 -6.08
CA GLU A 416 -22.19 9.98 -6.75
C GLU A 416 -23.58 10.18 -6.12
N SER A 417 -24.11 9.14 -5.46
CA SER A 417 -25.42 9.16 -4.79
C SER A 417 -25.37 9.60 -3.33
N LEU A 418 -24.19 9.81 -2.73
CA LEU A 418 -24.06 10.15 -1.32
C LEU A 418 -24.69 11.53 -1.07
N THR A 419 -25.66 11.60 -0.15
CA THR A 419 -26.46 12.83 0.06
C THR A 419 -26.05 13.65 1.27
N SER A 420 -25.61 12.97 2.33
CA SER A 420 -25.13 13.59 3.56
C SER A 420 -24.13 12.68 4.25
N ILE A 421 -23.16 13.29 4.94
CA ILE A 421 -22.22 12.56 5.79
C ILE A 421 -21.86 13.38 7.02
N VAL A 422 -21.67 12.70 8.15
CA VAL A 422 -21.19 13.28 9.40
C VAL A 422 -19.80 12.71 9.63
N ILE A 423 -18.79 13.57 9.73
CA ILE A 423 -17.41 13.16 10.01
C ILE A 423 -17.25 13.10 11.54
N PRO A 424 -16.76 11.99 12.10
CA PRO A 424 -16.66 11.81 13.54
C PRO A 424 -15.56 12.67 14.15
N GLY A 425 -15.74 13.05 15.41
CA GLY A 425 -14.89 14.03 16.10
C GLY A 425 -13.41 13.64 16.26
N GLY A 426 -13.08 12.35 16.10
CA GLY A 426 -11.70 11.86 16.15
C GLY A 426 -10.87 12.15 14.89
N VAL A 427 -11.48 12.59 13.79
CA VAL A 427 -10.81 12.86 12.52
C VAL A 427 -10.11 14.23 12.54
N THR A 428 -8.83 14.26 12.19
CA THR A 428 -7.99 15.47 12.23
C THR A 428 -7.72 16.10 10.86
N SER A 429 -7.98 15.38 9.76
CA SER A 429 -7.76 15.86 8.39
C SER A 429 -8.83 15.33 7.44
N ILE A 430 -9.12 16.10 6.39
CA ILE A 430 -9.85 15.62 5.21
C ILE A 430 -8.84 15.45 4.08
N GLU A 431 -8.44 14.20 3.85
CA GLU A 431 -7.37 13.81 2.91
C GLU A 431 -7.71 14.04 1.42
N ASN A 432 -6.73 13.83 0.54
CA ASN A 432 -6.82 14.13 -0.88
C ASN A 432 -8.00 13.38 -1.51
N MET A 433 -8.81 14.08 -2.29
CA MET A 433 -9.97 13.53 -3.00
C MET A 433 -11.01 12.80 -2.12
N ALA A 434 -10.97 12.89 -0.79
CA ALA A 434 -11.79 12.07 0.11
C ALA A 434 -13.28 12.03 -0.26
N PHE A 435 -13.85 13.17 -0.69
CA PHE A 435 -15.24 13.31 -1.16
C PHE A 435 -15.34 13.84 -2.60
N SER A 436 -14.24 13.79 -3.37
CA SER A 436 -14.23 14.23 -4.76
C SER A 436 -15.29 13.48 -5.57
N GLY A 437 -16.02 14.16 -6.45
CA GLY A 437 -17.05 13.54 -7.29
C GLY A 437 -18.33 13.11 -6.57
N CYS A 438 -18.54 13.44 -5.29
CA CYS A 438 -19.81 13.20 -4.59
C CYS A 438 -20.93 14.15 -5.09
N LYS A 439 -21.42 13.91 -6.31
CA LYS A 439 -22.31 14.83 -7.05
C LYS A 439 -23.60 15.17 -6.31
N SER A 440 -24.13 14.24 -5.50
CA SER A 440 -25.39 14.40 -4.76
C SER A 440 -25.22 14.94 -3.33
N LEU A 441 -23.98 15.16 -2.87
CA LEU A 441 -23.71 15.58 -1.49
C LEU A 441 -24.27 16.98 -1.26
N LYS A 442 -25.23 17.09 -0.34
CA LYS A 442 -25.95 18.34 -0.02
C LYS A 442 -25.43 18.99 1.26
N SER A 443 -25.07 18.16 2.25
CA SER A 443 -24.62 18.58 3.58
C SER A 443 -23.52 17.68 4.09
N ILE A 444 -22.49 18.28 4.67
CA ILE A 444 -21.44 17.60 5.41
C ILE A 444 -21.19 18.35 6.71
N VAL A 445 -20.96 17.61 7.79
CA VAL A 445 -20.51 18.16 9.08
C VAL A 445 -19.05 17.78 9.25
N ILE A 446 -18.17 18.79 9.29
CA ILE A 446 -16.73 18.63 9.58
C ILE A 446 -16.53 18.99 11.06
N PRO A 447 -15.88 18.15 11.87
CA PRO A 447 -15.67 18.41 13.29
C PRO A 447 -14.58 19.46 13.53
N ASP A 448 -14.64 20.11 14.70
CA ASP A 448 -13.73 21.20 15.08
C ASP A 448 -12.25 20.77 15.15
N GLY A 449 -11.98 19.47 15.31
CA GLY A 449 -10.63 18.90 15.37
C GLY A 449 -9.90 18.84 14.02
N VAL A 450 -10.57 19.13 12.90
CA VAL A 450 -9.94 19.09 11.57
C VAL A 450 -9.06 20.32 11.36
N THR A 451 -7.79 20.08 11.00
CA THR A 451 -6.78 21.13 10.77
C THR A 451 -6.39 21.32 9.30
N SER A 452 -6.77 20.39 8.41
CA SER A 452 -6.47 20.46 6.98
C SER A 452 -7.62 19.95 6.11
N ILE A 453 -7.82 20.61 4.96
CA ILE A 453 -8.65 20.17 3.84
C ILE A 453 -7.76 20.10 2.61
N GLU A 454 -7.40 18.88 2.20
CA GLU A 454 -6.36 18.64 1.20
C GLU A 454 -6.88 18.71 -0.26
N ASN A 455 -5.96 18.47 -1.21
CA ASN A 455 -6.21 18.64 -2.64
C ASN A 455 -7.47 17.90 -3.10
N MET A 456 -8.32 18.62 -3.83
CA MET A 456 -9.56 18.09 -4.43
C MET A 456 -10.55 17.45 -3.44
N ALA A 457 -10.42 17.63 -2.12
CA ALA A 457 -11.23 16.96 -1.09
C ALA A 457 -12.74 16.98 -1.38
N PHE A 458 -13.29 18.11 -1.86
CA PHE A 458 -14.70 18.28 -2.23
C PHE A 458 -14.90 18.62 -3.72
N SER A 459 -13.89 18.41 -4.56
CA SER A 459 -13.97 18.71 -5.99
C SER A 459 -15.16 17.99 -6.64
N GLY A 460 -15.95 18.69 -7.44
CA GLY A 460 -17.10 18.12 -8.15
C GLY A 460 -18.32 17.80 -7.26
N CYS A 461 -18.37 18.24 -6.00
CA CYS A 461 -19.57 18.16 -5.15
C CYS A 461 -20.68 19.11 -5.62
N LYS A 462 -21.28 18.78 -6.77
CA LYS A 462 -22.20 19.67 -7.52
C LYS A 462 -23.44 20.12 -6.74
N SER A 463 -23.88 19.33 -5.76
CA SER A 463 -25.09 19.61 -4.95
C SER A 463 -24.82 20.30 -3.61
N LEU A 464 -23.55 20.50 -3.25
CA LEU A 464 -23.16 21.07 -1.96
C LEU A 464 -23.58 22.54 -1.91
N LYS A 465 -24.45 22.90 -0.98
CA LYS A 465 -25.05 24.26 -0.91
C LYS A 465 -24.30 25.20 0.03
N SER A 466 -23.82 24.65 1.12
CA SER A 466 -23.11 25.33 2.20
C SER A 466 -22.20 24.32 2.89
N ILE A 467 -21.09 24.81 3.41
CA ILE A 467 -20.16 24.05 4.23
C ILE A 467 -19.62 24.99 5.30
N VAL A 468 -19.43 24.47 6.51
CA VAL A 468 -18.75 25.15 7.61
C VAL A 468 -17.34 24.55 7.66
N ILE A 469 -16.34 25.39 7.47
CA ILE A 469 -14.94 24.99 7.63
C ILE A 469 -14.57 25.28 9.11
N PRO A 470 -13.98 24.32 9.84
CA PRO A 470 -13.54 24.53 11.21
C PRO A 470 -12.46 25.60 11.37
N ASP A 471 -12.45 26.28 12.52
CA ASP A 471 -11.50 27.36 12.83
C ASP A 471 -10.03 26.90 12.84
N GLY A 472 -9.78 25.61 13.08
CA GLY A 472 -8.45 25.02 13.08
C GLY A 472 -7.82 24.83 11.70
N VAL A 473 -8.56 25.03 10.61
CA VAL A 473 -8.06 24.85 9.24
C VAL A 473 -7.14 26.00 8.83
N THR A 474 -5.92 25.67 8.40
CA THR A 474 -4.87 26.67 8.06
C THR A 474 -4.64 26.87 6.55
N SER A 475 -5.16 25.97 5.72
CA SER A 475 -5.05 26.03 4.26
C SER A 475 -6.31 25.49 3.56
N ILE A 476 -6.61 26.05 2.38
CA ILE A 476 -7.55 25.49 1.41
C ILE A 476 -6.76 25.13 0.16
N GLU A 477 -6.45 23.84 0.01
CA GLU A 477 -5.52 23.35 -1.02
C GLU A 477 -6.11 23.33 -2.45
N ASN A 478 -5.26 22.96 -3.42
CA ASN A 478 -5.59 22.99 -4.84
C ASN A 478 -6.91 22.25 -5.13
N MET A 479 -7.80 22.94 -5.84
CA MET A 479 -9.10 22.43 -6.28
C MET A 479 -10.03 21.92 -5.15
N ALA A 480 -9.78 22.23 -3.88
CA ALA A 480 -10.53 21.69 -2.73
C ALA A 480 -12.05 21.76 -2.90
N PHE A 481 -12.59 22.87 -3.43
CA PHE A 481 -14.02 23.08 -3.73
C PHE A 481 -14.31 23.29 -5.22
N SER A 482 -13.39 22.93 -6.11
CA SER A 482 -13.55 23.11 -7.56
C SER A 482 -14.82 22.41 -8.04
N GLY A 483 -15.65 23.06 -8.86
CA GLY A 483 -16.85 22.48 -9.44
C GLY A 483 -18.02 22.29 -8.46
N CYS A 484 -17.97 22.87 -7.25
CA CYS A 484 -19.10 22.94 -6.31
C CYS A 484 -20.20 23.90 -6.82
N LYS A 485 -20.88 23.50 -7.89
CA LYS A 485 -21.80 24.36 -8.67
C LYS A 485 -22.97 24.95 -7.86
N SER A 486 -23.39 24.30 -6.78
CA SER A 486 -24.50 24.74 -5.92
C SER A 486 -24.06 25.54 -4.69
N LEU A 487 -22.76 25.69 -4.45
CA LEU A 487 -22.24 26.36 -3.26
C LEU A 487 -22.61 27.84 -3.32
N LYS A 488 -23.41 28.32 -2.36
CA LYS A 488 -23.95 29.70 -2.36
C LYS A 488 -23.09 30.67 -1.56
N SER A 489 -22.54 30.17 -0.46
CA SER A 489 -21.73 30.90 0.51
C SER A 489 -20.79 29.91 1.19
N ILE A 490 -19.62 30.41 1.55
CA ILE A 490 -18.65 29.71 2.38
C ILE A 490 -17.97 30.76 3.27
N VAL A 491 -17.72 30.39 4.52
CA VAL A 491 -16.90 31.18 5.44
C VAL A 491 -15.55 30.51 5.49
N ILE A 492 -14.51 31.26 5.10
CA ILE A 492 -13.12 30.81 5.24
C ILE A 492 -12.67 31.20 6.67
N PRO A 493 -12.06 30.29 7.43
CA PRO A 493 -11.56 30.58 8.78
C PRO A 493 -10.42 31.59 8.80
N ASP A 494 -10.29 32.34 9.90
CA ASP A 494 -9.25 33.35 10.08
C ASP A 494 -7.82 32.78 10.05
N GLY A 495 -7.66 31.49 10.37
CA GLY A 495 -6.38 30.79 10.32
C GLY A 495 -5.86 30.50 8.91
N VAL A 496 -6.67 30.68 7.87
CA VAL A 496 -6.28 30.37 6.49
C VAL A 496 -5.33 31.43 5.93
N THR A 497 -4.16 31.00 5.46
CA THR A 497 -3.08 31.88 4.97
C THR A 497 -2.98 31.97 3.45
N SER A 498 -3.56 31.02 2.72
CA SER A 498 -3.55 30.95 1.26
C SER A 498 -4.85 30.37 0.69
N ILE A 499 -5.23 30.84 -0.51
CA ILE A 499 -6.27 30.23 -1.34
C ILE A 499 -5.61 29.71 -2.61
N GLU A 500 -5.42 28.38 -2.68
CA GLU A 500 -4.60 27.74 -3.71
C GLU A 500 -5.27 27.61 -5.09
N ASN A 501 -4.54 27.02 -6.06
CA ASN A 501 -4.93 26.99 -7.45
C ASN A 501 -6.31 26.33 -7.61
N MET A 502 -7.20 27.03 -8.32
CA MET A 502 -8.56 26.54 -8.63
C MET A 502 -9.42 26.17 -7.41
N ALA A 503 -9.07 26.61 -6.18
CA ALA A 503 -9.76 26.22 -4.94
C ALA A 503 -11.29 26.34 -5.02
N PHE A 504 -11.82 27.40 -5.63
CA PHE A 504 -13.25 27.64 -5.84
C PHE A 504 -13.65 27.73 -7.33
N SER A 505 -12.80 27.22 -8.22
CA SER A 505 -13.05 27.27 -9.67
C SER A 505 -14.38 26.60 -10.02
N GLY A 506 -15.23 27.23 -10.81
CA GLY A 506 -16.51 26.68 -11.25
C GLY A 506 -17.62 26.64 -10.18
N CYS A 507 -17.45 27.34 -9.04
CA CYS A 507 -18.49 27.55 -8.03
C CYS A 507 -19.58 28.53 -8.54
N LYS A 508 -20.34 28.09 -9.55
CA LYS A 508 -21.26 28.94 -10.33
C LYS A 508 -22.33 29.66 -9.50
N SER A 509 -22.72 29.14 -8.34
CA SER A 509 -23.74 29.71 -7.45
C SER A 509 -23.18 30.59 -6.34
N LEU A 510 -21.85 30.71 -6.20
CA LEU A 510 -21.20 31.45 -5.12
C LEU A 510 -21.50 32.94 -5.29
N LYS A 511 -22.22 33.53 -4.33
CA LYS A 511 -22.68 34.93 -4.43
C LYS A 511 -21.75 35.91 -3.74
N SER A 512 -21.18 35.48 -2.63
CA SER A 512 -20.29 36.24 -1.76
C SER A 512 -19.34 35.27 -1.07
N ILE A 513 -18.12 35.74 -0.84
CA ILE A 513 -17.11 35.07 -0.04
C ILE A 513 -16.37 36.14 0.74
N VAL A 514 -16.05 35.85 1.99
CA VAL A 514 -15.18 36.68 2.83
C VAL A 514 -13.80 36.03 2.80
N ILE A 515 -12.80 36.78 2.34
CA ILE A 515 -11.40 36.36 2.40
C ILE A 515 -10.85 36.90 3.74
N PRO A 516 -10.27 36.06 4.60
CA PRO A 516 -9.70 36.48 5.87
C PRO A 516 -8.46 37.36 5.72
N ASP A 517 -8.21 38.21 6.71
CA ASP A 517 -7.08 39.15 6.72
C ASP A 517 -5.70 38.45 6.69
N GLY A 518 -5.63 37.20 7.14
CA GLY A 518 -4.42 36.38 7.12
C GLY A 518 -4.01 35.89 5.72
N VAL A 519 -4.87 36.01 4.71
CA VAL A 519 -4.57 35.52 3.35
C VAL A 519 -3.56 36.42 2.65
N THR A 520 -2.46 35.82 2.20
CA THR A 520 -1.34 36.54 1.55
C THR A 520 -1.33 36.43 0.03
N SER A 521 -1.96 35.41 -0.55
CA SER A 521 -2.07 35.19 -2.00
C SER A 521 -3.41 34.60 -2.42
N ILE A 522 -3.85 34.98 -3.62
CA ILE A 522 -4.98 34.37 -4.34
C ILE A 522 -4.41 33.74 -5.60
N GLU A 523 -4.32 32.42 -5.65
CA GLU A 523 -3.59 31.70 -6.70
C GLU A 523 -4.36 31.58 -8.03
N ASN A 524 -3.73 30.89 -9.01
CA ASN A 524 -4.25 30.82 -10.37
C ASN A 524 -5.64 30.21 -10.42
N MET A 525 -6.55 30.87 -11.14
CA MET A 525 -7.93 30.43 -11.34
C MET A 525 -8.73 30.17 -10.06
N ALA A 526 -8.31 30.68 -8.89
CA ALA A 526 -8.92 30.41 -7.59
C ALA A 526 -10.44 30.61 -7.58
N PHE A 527 -10.97 31.64 -8.24
CA PHE A 527 -12.39 31.94 -8.38
C PHE A 527 -12.86 31.92 -9.84
N SER A 528 -12.12 31.26 -10.73
CA SER A 528 -12.48 31.18 -12.16
C SER A 528 -13.87 30.57 -12.33
N GLY A 529 -14.74 31.17 -13.15
CA GLY A 529 -16.08 30.68 -13.42
C GLY A 529 -17.08 30.81 -12.26
N CYS A 530 -16.78 31.62 -11.23
CA CYS A 530 -17.72 32.00 -10.16
C CYS A 530 -18.78 32.99 -10.70
N LYS A 531 -19.63 32.52 -11.61
CA LYS A 531 -20.56 33.35 -12.39
C LYS A 531 -21.52 34.20 -11.57
N SER A 532 -21.88 33.78 -10.35
CA SER A 532 -22.80 34.50 -9.47
C SER A 532 -22.14 35.47 -8.49
N LEU A 533 -20.80 35.53 -8.46
CA LEU A 533 -20.06 36.35 -7.50
C LEU A 533 -20.28 37.83 -7.84
N LYS A 534 -20.93 38.57 -6.93
CA LYS A 534 -21.32 39.98 -7.19
C LYS A 534 -20.30 40.99 -6.70
N SER A 535 -19.67 40.68 -5.57
CA SER A 535 -18.71 41.51 -4.88
C SER A 535 -17.76 40.60 -4.12
N ILE A 536 -16.52 41.05 -4.00
CA ILE A 536 -15.50 40.42 -3.20
C ILE A 536 -14.64 41.51 -2.58
N VAL A 537 -14.25 41.32 -1.32
CA VAL A 537 -13.30 42.18 -0.63
C VAL A 537 -11.97 41.43 -0.62
N ILE A 538 -10.94 42.09 -1.13
CA ILE A 538 -9.56 41.58 -1.09
C ILE A 538 -8.90 42.26 0.11
N PRO A 539 -8.42 41.51 1.13
CA PRO A 539 -7.85 42.10 2.32
C PRO A 539 -6.45 42.68 2.06
N ASP A 540 -6.04 43.62 2.91
CA ASP A 540 -4.75 44.34 2.82
C ASP A 540 -3.52 43.42 3.02
N GLY A 541 -3.73 42.17 3.46
CA GLY A 541 -2.68 41.15 3.53
C GLY A 541 -2.29 40.56 2.16
N VAL A 542 -3.17 40.64 1.15
CA VAL A 542 -2.95 40.01 -0.15
C VAL A 542 -1.87 40.77 -0.93
N THR A 543 -0.83 40.05 -1.36
CA THR A 543 0.31 40.60 -2.10
C THR A 543 0.29 40.26 -3.59
N SER A 544 -0.42 39.20 -3.98
CA SER A 544 -0.48 38.67 -5.34
C SER A 544 -1.88 38.15 -5.72
N ILE A 545 -2.25 38.39 -6.97
CA ILE A 545 -3.45 37.82 -7.62
C ILE A 545 -3.00 37.03 -8.85
N GLY A 546 -3.28 35.73 -8.86
CA GLY A 546 -2.84 34.78 -9.88
C GLY A 546 -3.51 34.95 -11.24
N SER A 547 -3.00 34.22 -12.24
CA SER A 547 -3.54 34.21 -13.59
C SER A 547 -4.95 33.62 -13.61
N GLY A 548 -5.88 34.33 -14.25
CA GLY A 548 -7.28 33.92 -14.34
C GLY A 548 -8.03 33.85 -13.01
N ALA A 549 -7.51 34.44 -11.93
CA ALA A 549 -8.06 34.30 -10.57
C ALA A 549 -9.57 34.58 -10.50
N PHE A 550 -10.07 35.58 -11.23
CA PHE A 550 -11.50 35.93 -11.33
C PHE A 550 -12.06 35.77 -12.75
N ASN A 551 -11.38 35.00 -13.62
CA ASN A 551 -11.82 34.77 -15.00
C ASN A 551 -13.28 34.28 -15.02
N GLY A 552 -14.15 34.86 -15.85
CA GLY A 552 -15.55 34.44 -15.96
C GLY A 552 -16.40 34.69 -14.70
N CYS A 553 -16.00 35.61 -13.82
CA CYS A 553 -16.89 36.15 -12.78
C CYS A 553 -17.92 37.12 -13.39
N GLU A 554 -18.84 36.57 -14.18
CA GLU A 554 -19.77 37.32 -15.03
C GLU A 554 -20.65 38.34 -14.29
N SER A 555 -20.93 38.12 -13.00
CA SER A 555 -21.76 39.00 -12.16
C SER A 555 -20.97 40.03 -11.33
N LEU A 556 -19.63 40.01 -11.35
CA LEU A 556 -18.80 40.87 -10.52
C LEU A 556 -18.93 42.31 -10.99
N LYS A 557 -19.40 43.21 -10.11
CA LYS A 557 -19.72 44.60 -10.49
C LYS A 557 -18.60 45.59 -10.23
N SER A 558 -17.91 45.41 -9.11
CA SER A 558 -16.83 46.27 -8.67
C SER A 558 -15.85 45.47 -7.85
N ILE A 559 -14.57 45.81 -7.96
CA ILE A 559 -13.52 45.25 -7.12
C ILE A 559 -12.48 46.32 -6.82
N VAL A 560 -11.99 46.34 -5.59
CA VAL A 560 -10.90 47.19 -5.12
C VAL A 560 -9.71 46.29 -4.86
N ILE A 561 -8.60 46.60 -5.52
CA ILE A 561 -7.32 45.91 -5.32
C ILE A 561 -6.52 46.73 -4.29
N PRO A 562 -6.22 46.18 -3.10
CA PRO A 562 -5.54 46.91 -2.05
C PRO A 562 -4.09 47.22 -2.42
N ASP A 563 -3.54 48.31 -1.86
CA ASP A 563 -2.20 48.81 -2.18
C ASP A 563 -1.07 47.82 -1.82
N SER A 564 -1.36 46.77 -1.05
CA SER A 564 -0.47 45.63 -0.78
C SER A 564 -0.22 44.75 -2.02
N VAL A 565 -1.14 44.72 -2.99
CA VAL A 565 -1.00 43.87 -4.19
C VAL A 565 0.05 44.45 -5.12
N THR A 566 1.10 43.67 -5.39
CA THR A 566 2.22 44.05 -6.27
C THR A 566 2.14 43.41 -7.65
N CYS A 567 1.45 42.27 -7.79
CA CYS A 567 1.31 41.58 -9.07
C CYS A 567 -0.12 41.07 -9.32
N ILE A 568 -0.57 41.22 -10.57
CA ILE A 568 -1.82 40.65 -11.08
C ILE A 568 -1.50 39.83 -12.32
N GLY A 569 -1.86 38.55 -12.32
CA GLY A 569 -1.59 37.60 -13.39
C GLY A 569 -2.41 37.82 -14.66
N ASN A 570 -2.09 37.06 -15.71
CA ASN A 570 -2.76 37.16 -17.00
C ASN A 570 -4.24 36.80 -16.87
N ARG A 571 -5.11 37.56 -17.56
CA ARG A 571 -6.55 37.31 -17.70
C ARG A 571 -7.28 37.23 -16.36
N ALA A 572 -6.75 37.87 -15.31
CA ALA A 572 -7.30 37.80 -13.96
C ALA A 572 -8.78 38.20 -13.91
N PHE A 573 -9.22 39.14 -14.74
CA PHE A 573 -10.60 39.62 -14.82
C PHE A 573 -11.23 39.39 -16.21
N GLU A 574 -10.63 38.55 -17.05
CA GLU A 574 -11.17 38.25 -18.39
C GLU A 574 -12.59 37.63 -18.25
N PHE A 575 -13.51 38.01 -19.13
CA PHE A 575 -14.93 37.62 -19.08
C PHE A 575 -15.72 38.07 -17.83
N CYS A 576 -15.25 39.07 -17.09
CA CYS A 576 -16.04 39.76 -16.06
C CYS A 576 -17.01 40.79 -16.68
N PHE A 577 -18.03 40.32 -17.42
CA PHE A 577 -18.89 41.19 -18.24
C PHE A 577 -19.68 42.27 -17.48
N SER A 578 -19.92 42.09 -16.19
CA SER A 578 -20.64 43.07 -15.36
C SER A 578 -19.73 44.09 -14.66
N LEU A 579 -18.40 44.00 -14.84
CA LEU A 579 -17.44 44.82 -14.10
C LEU A 579 -17.49 46.26 -14.60
N LYS A 580 -17.95 47.17 -13.73
CA LYS A 580 -18.07 48.61 -14.02
C LYS A 580 -16.96 49.45 -13.40
N SER A 581 -16.33 48.94 -12.34
CA SER A 581 -15.28 49.64 -11.60
C SER A 581 -14.21 48.66 -11.14
N LEU A 582 -12.97 48.91 -11.54
CA LEU A 582 -11.78 48.19 -11.10
C LEU A 582 -10.79 49.22 -10.56
N VAL A 583 -10.64 49.29 -9.24
CA VAL A 583 -9.66 50.18 -8.60
C VAL A 583 -8.37 49.40 -8.41
N LEU A 584 -7.31 49.83 -9.08
CA LEU A 584 -6.01 49.16 -9.05
C LEU A 584 -5.11 49.71 -7.95
N SER A 585 -4.28 48.82 -7.39
CA SER A 585 -3.22 49.15 -6.43
C SER A 585 -2.20 50.13 -7.01
N LYS A 586 -1.76 51.07 -6.17
CA LYS A 586 -0.67 52.02 -6.50
C LYS A 586 0.71 51.36 -6.48
N SER A 587 0.84 50.20 -5.85
CA SER A 587 2.10 49.47 -5.69
C SER A 587 2.32 48.39 -6.76
N LEU A 588 1.48 48.32 -7.79
CA LEU A 588 1.60 47.33 -8.87
C LEU A 588 2.93 47.45 -9.62
N THR A 589 3.75 46.40 -9.57
CA THR A 589 5.00 46.27 -10.33
C THR A 589 4.83 45.47 -11.60
N SER A 590 3.79 44.61 -11.68
CA SER A 590 3.46 43.83 -12.88
C SER A 590 1.95 43.68 -13.10
N ARG A 591 1.55 43.74 -14.37
CA ARG A 591 0.16 43.59 -14.83
C ARG A 591 0.12 42.63 -16.01
N GLY A 592 -0.58 41.52 -15.85
CA GLY A 592 -0.82 40.56 -16.91
C GLY A 592 -1.71 41.08 -18.04
N LEU A 593 -1.68 40.40 -19.19
CA LEU A 593 -2.53 40.70 -20.35
C LEU A 593 -4.00 40.38 -20.04
N GLY A 594 -4.93 41.24 -20.45
CA GLY A 594 -6.37 41.01 -20.29
C GLY A 594 -6.92 41.30 -18.88
N ILE A 595 -6.35 42.29 -18.19
CA ILE A 595 -6.89 42.90 -16.96
C ILE A 595 -7.98 43.91 -17.30
#